data_AF-A0A9P7K8E1-F1
#
_entry.id   AF-A0A9P7K8E1-F1
#
_cell.length_a   1.000
_cell.length_b   1.000
_cell.length_c   1.000
_cell.angle_alpha   90.00
_cell.angle_beta   90.00
_cell.angle_gamma   90.00
#
_symmetry.space_group_name_H-M   'P 1'
#
loop_
_entity.id
_entity.type
_entity.pdbx_description
1 polymer ?
#
loop_
_entity_poly.entity_id
_entity_poly.type
_entity_poly.pdbx_seq_one_letter_code
_entity_poly.pdbx_strand_id
1 'polypeptide(L)'
;RKKNSAYKEFQKGPVHPKPKGWALRTTKKGARYNVKAKQLVVDLFEEYFKQSKKLLAEEAERKMKENTEIQPSERMSHDQIKNCIRGLLAAKKKEL
;
A
#
# COMPACT_ATOMS: atom_id res chain seq x y z
N ARG A 1 -59.85 -15.69 22.29
CA ARG A 1 -58.59 -16.40 21.99
C ARG A 1 -57.42 -15.55 22.50
N LYS A 2 -56.84 -15.87 23.66
CA LYS A 2 -55.65 -15.19 24.21
C LYS A 2 -54.43 -15.57 23.36
N LYS A 3 -53.75 -14.61 22.74
CA LYS A 3 -52.45 -14.84 22.09
C LYS A 3 -51.38 -14.81 23.18
N ASN A 4 -50.93 -15.98 23.60
CA ASN A 4 -49.72 -16.12 24.42
C ASN A 4 -48.52 -15.74 23.56
N SER A 5 -48.01 -14.52 23.71
CA SER A 5 -46.75 -14.10 23.10
C SER A 5 -45.62 -14.57 24.01
N ALA A 6 -45.14 -15.79 23.76
CA ALA A 6 -43.97 -16.34 24.43
C ALA A 6 -42.71 -15.72 23.82
N TYR A 7 -42.28 -14.57 24.35
CA TYR A 7 -40.93 -14.10 24.15
C TYR A 7 -40.00 -15.11 24.83
N LYS A 8 -39.29 -15.92 24.04
CA LYS A 8 -38.15 -16.68 24.53
C LYS A 8 -37.09 -15.67 24.95
N GLU A 9 -36.93 -15.49 26.25
CA GLU A 9 -35.77 -14.84 26.82
C GLU A 9 -34.53 -15.60 26.33
N PHE A 10 -33.77 -14.97 25.44
CA PHE A 10 -32.44 -15.44 25.11
C PHE A 10 -31.62 -15.35 26.39
N GLN A 11 -31.44 -16.48 27.07
CA GLN A 11 -30.52 -16.57 28.18
C GLN A 11 -29.16 -16.11 27.67
N LYS A 12 -28.75 -14.94 28.15
CA LYS A 12 -27.42 -14.38 27.90
C LYS A 12 -26.45 -15.30 28.62
N GLY A 13 -25.92 -16.28 27.89
CA GLY A 13 -24.87 -17.17 28.39
C GLY A 13 -23.71 -16.36 28.98
N PRO A 14 -22.89 -16.96 29.86
CA PRO A 14 -21.79 -16.25 30.51
C PRO A 14 -20.97 -15.52 29.45
N VAL A 15 -20.92 -14.20 29.56
CA VAL A 15 -20.10 -13.35 28.70
C VAL A 15 -18.66 -13.65 29.07
N HIS A 16 -18.08 -14.68 28.45
CA HIS A 16 -16.65 -14.88 28.49
C HIS A 16 -16.03 -13.65 27.81
N PRO A 17 -15.31 -12.78 28.52
CA PRO A 17 -14.59 -11.72 27.85
C PRO A 17 -13.61 -12.41 26.90
N LYS A 18 -13.76 -12.18 25.60
CA LYS A 18 -12.81 -12.68 24.61
C LYS A 18 -11.41 -12.27 25.08
N PRO A 19 -10.43 -13.19 25.13
CA PRO A 19 -9.09 -12.85 25.60
C PRO A 19 -8.55 -11.66 24.79
N LYS A 20 -8.12 -10.59 25.48
CA LYS A 20 -7.47 -9.42 24.89
C LYS A 20 -6.23 -9.91 24.14
N GLY A 21 -6.30 -10.01 22.81
CA GLY A 21 -5.18 -10.52 21.99
C GLY A 21 -5.57 -11.22 20.69
N TRP A 22 -6.85 -11.48 20.43
CA TRP A 22 -7.32 -12.10 19.18
C TRP A 22 -7.30 -11.19 17.94
N ALA A 23 -7.18 -9.88 18.13
CA ALA A 23 -6.80 -9.03 17.02
C ALA A 23 -5.30 -9.21 16.82
N LEU A 24 -4.90 -9.97 15.80
CA LEU A 24 -3.56 -9.84 15.23
C LEU A 24 -3.32 -8.34 15.06
N ARG A 25 -2.31 -7.79 15.75
CA ARG A 25 -1.81 -6.47 15.40
C ARG A 25 -1.47 -6.60 13.93
N THR A 26 -2.24 -5.95 13.06
CA THR A 26 -1.89 -5.87 11.65
C THR A 26 -0.62 -5.05 11.61
N THR A 27 0.53 -5.69 11.79
CA THR A 27 1.77 -5.19 11.24
C THR A 27 1.48 -5.16 9.77
N LYS A 28 1.04 -4.00 9.26
CA LYS A 28 0.83 -3.76 7.84
C LYS A 28 2.07 -4.35 7.20
N LYS A 29 1.92 -5.45 6.44
CA LYS A 29 3.05 -6.04 5.71
C LYS A 29 3.49 -4.93 4.78
N GLY A 30 4.44 -4.14 5.24
CA GLY A 30 5.15 -3.20 4.41
C GLY A 30 5.95 -4.11 3.51
N ALA A 31 5.35 -4.55 2.41
CA ALA A 31 6.13 -4.89 1.23
C ALA A 31 6.83 -3.57 0.86
N ARG A 32 7.92 -3.30 1.58
CA ARG A 32 8.83 -2.22 1.25
C ARG A 32 9.33 -2.61 -0.13
N TYR A 33 9.06 -1.75 -1.10
CA TYR A 33 9.62 -1.91 -2.44
C TYR A 33 11.12 -2.17 -2.31
N ASN A 34 11.68 -2.96 -3.23
CA ASN A 34 13.12 -3.12 -3.26
C ASN A 34 13.75 -1.72 -3.32
N VAL A 35 14.72 -1.47 -2.43
CA VAL A 35 15.31 -0.14 -2.24
C VAL A 35 15.93 0.36 -3.54
N LYS A 36 16.58 -0.52 -4.33
CA LYS A 36 17.19 -0.17 -5.61
C LYS A 36 16.16 0.29 -6.64
N ALA A 37 15.10 -0.50 -6.81
CA ALA A 37 14.03 -0.18 -7.75
C ALA A 37 13.31 1.11 -7.36
N LYS A 38 13.09 1.33 -6.06
CA LYS A 38 12.50 2.56 -5.55
C LYS A 38 13.42 3.75 -5.81
N GLN A 39 14.71 3.63 -5.56
CA GLN A 39 15.69 4.71 -5.76
C GLN A 39 15.72 5.14 -7.22
N LEU A 40 15.76 4.20 -8.15
CA LEU A 40 15.71 4.50 -9.58
C LEU A 40 14.47 5.31 -9.97
N VAL A 41 13.30 4.99 -9.42
CA VAL A 41 12.06 5.75 -9.68
C VAL A 41 12.14 7.15 -9.08
N VAL A 42 12.78 7.33 -7.92
CA VAL A 42 12.99 8.64 -7.30
C VAL A 42 13.93 9.50 -8.16
N ASP A 43 15.06 8.94 -8.60
CA ASP A 43 16.05 9.65 -9.39
C ASP A 43 15.44 10.11 -10.74
N LEU A 44 14.75 9.21 -11.44
CA LEU A 44 14.01 9.54 -12.66
C LEU A 44 12.92 10.59 -12.41
N PHE A 45 12.22 10.50 -11.28
CA PHE A 45 11.19 11.48 -10.95
C PHE A 45 11.80 12.86 -10.78
N GLU A 46 12.94 12.98 -10.09
CA GLU A 46 13.63 14.25 -9.89
C GLU A 46 14.16 14.84 -11.21
N GLU A 47 14.72 14.01 -12.09
CA GLU A 47 15.17 14.44 -13.42
C GLU A 47 14.01 15.01 -14.25
N TYR A 48 12.87 14.30 -14.30
CA TYR A 48 11.68 14.76 -15.03
C TYR A 48 11.06 15.99 -14.38
N PHE A 49 11.04 16.04 -13.05
CA PHE A 49 10.51 17.18 -12.30
C PHE A 49 11.33 18.45 -12.56
N LYS A 50 12.66 18.35 -12.63
CA LYS A 50 13.54 19.47 -13.06
C LYS A 50 13.21 19.95 -14.47
N GLN A 51 12.86 19.03 -15.37
CA GLN A 51 12.41 19.35 -16.73
C GLN A 51 10.95 19.83 -16.82
N SER A 52 10.26 19.99 -15.68
CA SER A 52 8.82 20.32 -15.61
C SER A 52 7.93 19.31 -16.37
N LYS A 53 8.40 18.08 -16.52
CA LYS A 53 7.66 16.97 -17.15
C LYS A 53 7.16 16.01 -16.07
N LYS A 54 6.06 15.32 -16.37
CA LYS A 54 5.54 14.25 -15.52
C LYS A 54 6.21 12.94 -15.90
N LEU A 55 6.75 12.23 -14.92
CA LEU A 55 7.25 10.88 -15.11
C LEU A 55 6.07 9.92 -15.36
N LEU A 56 6.07 9.25 -16.50
CA LEU A 56 5.11 8.18 -16.81
C LEU A 56 5.59 6.86 -16.20
N ALA A 57 4.65 6.07 -15.66
CA ALA A 57 4.99 4.80 -15.05
C ALA A 57 5.55 3.78 -16.07
N GLU A 58 5.10 3.86 -17.32
CA GLU A 58 5.59 3.03 -18.44
C GLU A 58 7.07 3.31 -18.75
N GLU A 59 7.48 4.58 -18.72
CA GLU A 59 8.88 4.97 -18.96
C GLU A 59 9.78 4.51 -17.82
N ALA A 60 9.33 4.70 -16.57
CA ALA A 60 10.04 4.21 -15.40
C ALA A 60 10.16 2.68 -15.40
N GLU A 61 9.12 1.96 -15.82
CA GLU A 61 9.15 0.51 -15.96
C GLU A 61 10.14 0.07 -17.05
N ARG A 62 10.14 0.73 -18.22
CA ARG A 62 11.10 0.47 -19.30
C ARG A 62 12.53 0.67 -18.83
N LYS A 63 12.83 1.80 -18.17
CA LYS A 63 14.15 2.09 -17.60
C LYS A 63 14.58 1.08 -16.55
N MET A 64 13.65 0.62 -15.72
CA MET A 64 13.92 -0.42 -14.72
C MET A 64 14.18 -1.80 -15.35
N LYS A 65 13.56 -2.11 -16.50
CA LYS A 65 13.81 -3.33 -17.27
C LYS A 65 15.14 -3.28 -18.03
N GLU A 66 15.53 -2.11 -18.55
CA GLU A 66 16.81 -1.86 -19.22
C GLU A 66 17.99 -1.98 -18.26
N ASN A 67 17.81 -1.54 -17.00
CA ASN A 67 18.86 -1.63 -15.99
C ASN A 67 19.13 -3.10 -15.61
N THR A 68 20.33 -3.58 -15.93
CA THR A 68 20.79 -4.94 -15.67
C THR A 68 21.15 -5.18 -14.20
N GLU A 69 21.34 -4.12 -13.42
CA GLU A 69 21.66 -4.17 -11.98
C GLU A 69 20.46 -4.57 -11.11
N ILE A 70 19.24 -4.38 -11.63
CA ILE A 70 17.98 -4.71 -10.94
C ILE A 70 17.49 -6.06 -11.46
N GLN A 71 17.54 -7.08 -10.61
CA GLN A 71 17.05 -8.39 -10.99
C GLN A 71 15.53 -8.38 -11.21
N PRO A 72 14.98 -9.24 -12.08
CA PRO A 72 13.53 -9.31 -12.32
C PRO A 72 12.69 -9.48 -11.05
N SER A 73 13.20 -10.19 -10.04
CA SER A 73 12.56 -10.38 -8.73
C SER A 73 12.52 -9.10 -7.88
N GLU A 74 13.39 -8.14 -8.16
CA GLU A 74 13.52 -6.86 -7.47
C GLU A 74 12.74 -5.74 -8.17
N ARG A 75 12.29 -5.97 -9.40
CA ARG A 75 11.57 -4.98 -10.19
C ARG A 75 10.22 -4.65 -9.56
N MET A 76 9.91 -3.36 -9.53
CA MET A 76 8.58 -2.89 -9.17
C MET A 76 7.61 -3.13 -10.33
N SER A 77 6.40 -3.59 -10.01
CA SER A 77 5.33 -3.66 -10.99
C SER A 77 4.83 -2.27 -11.39
N HIS A 78 4.17 -2.17 -12.53
CA HIS A 78 3.61 -0.93 -13.03
C HIS A 78 2.74 -0.18 -12.00
N ASP A 79 1.87 -0.88 -11.27
CA ASP A 79 1.03 -0.27 -10.23
C ASP A 79 1.83 0.19 -9.01
N GLN A 80 2.89 -0.54 -8.66
CA GLN A 80 3.80 -0.13 -7.59
C GLN A 80 4.54 1.16 -7.98
N ILE A 81 4.98 1.27 -9.24
CA ILE A 81 5.60 2.49 -9.78
C ILE A 81 4.62 3.66 -9.72
N LYS A 82 3.37 3.48 -10.17
CA LYS A 82 2.31 4.51 -10.07
C LYS A 82 2.12 4.99 -8.64
N ASN A 83 2.06 4.06 -7.68
CA ASN A 83 1.88 4.40 -6.28
C ASN A 83 3.10 5.13 -5.70
N CYS A 84 4.32 4.76 -6.11
CA CYS A 84 5.54 5.47 -5.74
C CYS A 84 5.53 6.91 -6.25
N ILE A 85 5.25 7.12 -7.54
CA ILE A 85 5.18 8.46 -8.16
C ILE A 85 4.11 9.33 -7.48
N ARG A 86 2.92 8.78 -7.22
CA ARG A 86 1.86 9.49 -6.46
C ARG A 86 2.34 9.93 -5.07
N GLY A 87 3.07 9.06 -4.38
CA GLY A 87 3.67 9.38 -3.08
C GLY A 87 4.69 10.51 -3.16
N LEU A 88 5.56 10.50 -4.18
CA LEU A 88 6.57 11.54 -4.42
C LEU A 88 5.94 12.89 -4.75
N LEU A 89 4.90 12.91 -5.60
CA LEU A 89 4.13 14.12 -5.89
C LEU A 89 3.46 14.69 -4.64
N ALA A 90 2.86 13.83 -3.82
CA ALA A 90 2.23 14.25 -2.57
C ALA A 90 3.25 14.80 -1.55
N ALA A 91 4.46 14.23 -1.50
CA ALA A 91 5.55 14.73 -0.68
C ALA A 91 6.01 16.11 -1.15
N LYS A 92 6.30 16.27 -2.45
CA LYS A 92 6.71 17.57 -3.03
C LYS A 92 5.67 18.66 -2.85
N LYS A 93 4.38 18.33 -2.94
CA LYS A 93 3.30 19.28 -2.67
C LYS A 93 3.27 19.77 -1.22
N LYS A 94 3.75 18.98 -0.25
CA LYS A 94 3.81 19.39 1.16
C LYS A 94 5.04 20.24 1.48
N GLU A 95 6.07 20.17 0.65
CA GLU A 95 7.31 20.95 0.81
C GLU A 95 7.19 22.36 0.19
N LEU A 96 6.17 22.59 -0.65
CA LEU A 96 5.76 23.87 -1.24
C LEU A 96 4.72 24.57 -0.35
#